data_AF-A0A965Q6Q7-F1
#
_entry.id   AF-A0A965Q6Q7-F1
#
_cell.length_a   1.000
_cell.length_b   1.000
_cell.length_c   1.000
_cell.angle_alpha   90.00
_cell.angle_beta   90.00
_cell.angle_gamma   90.00
#
_symmetry.space_group_name_H-M   'P 1'
#
loop_
_entity.id
_entity.type
_entity.pdbx_description
1 polymer ?
#
loop_
_entity_poly.entity_id
_entity_poly.type
_entity_poly.pdbx_seq_one_letter_code
_entity_poly.pdbx_strand_id
1 'polypeptide(L)'
;MFRWATFKVYPEAQICAEPFKAYKKIQSIKPTHIHIGTEGPIGLAARIYCKLYKIPYTTGYHTKFPEYLWKLARIPSPITYFYLKLFHRDSKAILTPSISCKKELEKKGFHRVHVWTRGVADTLISKSKVFK
;
A
#
# COMPACT_ATOMS: atom_id res chain seq x y z
N MET A 1 -12.63 -0.60 -17.78
CA MET A 1 -11.43 -1.27 -17.23
C MET A 1 -10.24 -0.31 -17.29
N PHE A 2 -9.27 -0.37 -16.37
CA PHE A 2 -8.07 0.51 -16.40
C PHE A 2 -7.06 -0.01 -17.41
N ARG A 3 -6.40 0.87 -18.17
CA ARG A 3 -5.22 0.48 -18.95
C ARG A 3 -4.02 0.29 -18.04
N TRP A 4 -3.18 -0.68 -18.37
CA TRP A 4 -1.95 -1.01 -17.67
C TRP A 4 -0.78 -1.13 -18.64
N ALA A 5 0.41 -1.00 -18.10
CA ALA A 5 1.68 -1.25 -18.77
C ALA A 5 2.56 -2.11 -17.87
N THR A 6 3.52 -2.81 -18.45
CA THR A 6 4.47 -3.65 -17.72
C THR A 6 5.86 -3.04 -17.77
N PHE A 7 6.72 -3.49 -16.87
CA PHE A 7 8.12 -3.08 -16.83
C PHE A 7 9.00 -4.17 -17.46
N LYS A 8 10.02 -3.81 -18.24
CA LYS A 8 10.88 -4.79 -18.93
C LYS A 8 11.56 -5.77 -17.95
N VAL A 9 11.97 -5.29 -16.77
CA VAL A 9 12.57 -6.14 -15.72
C VAL A 9 11.54 -6.87 -14.85
N TYR A 10 10.24 -6.54 -14.98
CA TYR A 10 9.18 -7.23 -14.25
C TYR A 10 7.87 -7.29 -15.06
N PRO A 11 7.82 -8.17 -16.07
CA PRO A 11 6.73 -8.22 -17.04
C PRO A 11 5.40 -8.69 -16.44
N GLU A 12 5.43 -9.40 -15.31
CA GLU A 12 4.24 -9.84 -14.58
C GLU A 12 3.54 -8.69 -13.83
N ALA A 13 4.27 -7.62 -13.49
CA ALA A 13 3.70 -6.48 -12.78
C ALA A 13 2.96 -5.54 -13.74
N GLN A 14 1.65 -5.50 -13.59
CA GLN A 14 0.78 -4.55 -14.27
C GLN A 14 0.72 -3.25 -13.49
N ILE A 15 1.32 -2.20 -14.04
CA ILE A 15 1.26 -0.84 -13.49
C ILE A 15 0.17 -0.09 -14.22
N CYS A 16 -0.74 0.54 -13.47
CA CYS A 16 -1.80 1.35 -14.04
C CYS A 16 -1.24 2.56 -14.80
N ALA A 17 -1.61 2.67 -16.07
CA ALA A 17 -1.22 3.78 -16.95
C ALA A 17 -2.22 4.94 -16.90
N GLU A 18 -3.36 4.79 -16.21
CA GLU A 18 -4.44 5.77 -16.16
C GLU A 18 -4.85 6.12 -14.71
N PRO A 19 -3.90 6.57 -13.87
CA PRO A 19 -4.20 6.85 -12.46
C PRO A 19 -5.27 7.95 -12.27
N PHE A 20 -5.39 8.89 -13.22
CA PHE A 20 -6.42 9.93 -13.18
C PHE A 20 -7.86 9.38 -13.33
N LYS A 21 -8.04 8.21 -13.95
CA LYS A 21 -9.36 7.56 -13.96
C LYS A 21 -9.79 7.13 -12.56
N ALA A 22 -8.84 6.77 -11.68
CA ALA A 22 -9.14 6.44 -10.30
C ALA A 22 -9.60 7.69 -9.54
N TYR A 23 -8.93 8.82 -9.73
CA TYR A 23 -9.36 10.12 -9.18
C TYR A 23 -10.80 10.46 -9.58
N LYS A 24 -11.12 10.41 -10.88
CA LYS A 24 -12.48 10.69 -11.38
C LYS A 24 -13.52 9.72 -10.80
N LYS A 25 -13.16 8.45 -10.66
CA LYS A 25 -14.06 7.43 -10.11
C LYS A 25 -14.32 7.63 -8.62
N ILE A 26 -13.31 8.03 -7.84
CA ILE A 26 -13.52 8.41 -6.44
C ILE A 26 -14.45 9.63 -6.38
N GLN A 27 -14.23 10.64 -7.24
CA GLN A 27 -15.09 11.82 -7.32
C GLN A 27 -16.55 11.49 -7.64
N SER A 28 -16.81 10.53 -8.53
CA SER A 28 -18.18 10.13 -8.88
C SER A 28 -18.87 9.34 -7.76
N ILE A 29 -18.12 8.46 -7.08
CA ILE A 29 -18.65 7.63 -5.99
C ILE A 29 -18.90 8.45 -4.72
N LYS A 30 -18.12 9.53 -4.50
CA LYS A 30 -18.16 10.37 -3.29
C LYS A 30 -18.10 9.55 -1.98
N PRO A 31 -17.07 8.67 -1.81
CA PRO A 31 -16.98 7.86 -0.60
C PRO A 31 -16.70 8.74 0.63
N THR A 32 -17.22 8.32 1.78
CA THR A 32 -16.96 8.97 3.07
C THR A 32 -15.66 8.49 3.71
N HIS A 33 -15.20 7.28 3.35
CA HIS A 33 -13.99 6.65 3.89
C HIS A 33 -13.21 5.97 2.76
N ILE A 34 -11.88 6.13 2.78
CA ILE A 34 -11.00 5.57 1.75
C ILE A 34 -9.87 4.79 2.43
N HIS A 35 -9.65 3.55 1.98
CA HIS A 35 -8.45 2.77 2.28
C HIS A 35 -7.62 2.62 1.01
N ILE A 36 -6.36 3.05 1.07
CA ILE A 36 -5.42 2.97 -0.06
C ILE A 36 -4.49 1.77 0.17
N GLY A 37 -4.78 0.66 -0.52
CA GLY A 37 -4.02 -0.60 -0.38
C GLY A 37 -2.79 -0.74 -1.26
N THR A 38 -2.38 0.33 -1.98
CA THR A 38 -1.21 0.30 -2.86
C THR A 38 -0.50 1.64 -2.87
N GLU A 39 0.83 1.63 -2.85
CA GLU A 39 1.69 2.80 -2.92
C GLU A 39 2.02 3.21 -4.37
N GLY A 40 1.45 2.52 -5.37
CA GLY A 40 1.64 2.79 -6.79
C GLY A 40 0.83 3.98 -7.34
N PRO A 41 0.79 4.16 -8.67
CA PRO A 41 0.17 5.33 -9.32
C PRO A 41 -1.31 5.56 -8.97
N ILE A 42 -2.10 4.48 -8.87
CA ILE A 42 -3.52 4.56 -8.46
C ILE A 42 -3.62 5.09 -7.03
N GLY A 43 -2.81 4.54 -6.12
CA GLY A 43 -2.81 4.96 -4.72
C GLY A 43 -2.36 6.40 -4.57
N LEU A 44 -1.40 6.86 -5.37
CA LEU A 44 -0.98 8.25 -5.39
C LEU A 44 -2.11 9.17 -5.86
N ALA A 45 -2.84 8.81 -6.92
CA ALA A 45 -4.00 9.57 -7.36
C ALA A 45 -5.11 9.63 -6.30
N ALA A 46 -5.39 8.50 -5.63
CA ALA A 46 -6.35 8.44 -4.52
C ALA A 46 -5.89 9.33 -3.35
N ARG A 47 -4.60 9.30 -3.00
CA ARG A 47 -4.02 10.14 -1.95
C ARG A 47 -4.13 11.62 -2.28
N ILE A 48 -3.84 12.00 -3.53
CA ILE A 48 -3.98 13.39 -4.01
C ILE A 48 -5.44 13.83 -3.87
N TYR A 49 -6.40 13.01 -4.30
CA TYR A 49 -7.82 13.27 -4.12
C TYR A 49 -8.17 13.50 -2.65
N CYS A 50 -7.78 12.57 -1.76
CA CYS A 50 -8.07 12.68 -0.33
C CYS A 50 -7.50 13.98 0.27
N LYS A 51 -6.28 14.35 -0.11
CA LYS A 51 -5.63 15.58 0.36
C LYS A 51 -6.34 16.85 -0.12
N LEU A 52 -6.73 16.91 -1.40
CA LEU A 52 -7.41 18.07 -1.97
C LEU A 52 -8.78 18.29 -1.35
N TYR A 53 -9.55 17.22 -1.12
CA TYR A 53 -10.90 17.29 -0.56
C TYR A 53 -10.96 17.10 0.96
N LYS A 54 -9.81 17.04 1.64
CA LYS A 54 -9.69 16.84 3.09
C LYS A 54 -10.44 15.59 3.62
N ILE A 55 -10.49 14.54 2.82
CA ILE A 55 -11.14 13.28 3.19
C ILE A 55 -10.16 12.44 4.02
N PRO A 56 -10.54 11.95 5.21
CA PRO A 56 -9.70 11.07 6.00
C PRO A 56 -9.52 9.71 5.30
N TYR A 57 -8.29 9.20 5.33
CA TYR A 57 -7.96 7.93 4.69
C TYR A 57 -6.93 7.12 5.48
N THR A 58 -6.92 5.82 5.23
CA THR A 58 -5.89 4.89 5.72
C THR A 58 -5.07 4.36 4.57
N THR A 59 -3.88 3.84 4.88
CA THR A 59 -2.97 3.27 3.87
C THR A 59 -2.54 1.87 4.31
N GLY A 60 -2.37 0.96 3.36
CA GLY A 60 -1.78 -0.36 3.61
C GLY A 60 -0.29 -0.34 3.31
N TYR A 61 0.49 -1.08 4.09
CA TYR A 61 1.88 -1.42 3.81
C TYR A 61 2.04 -2.93 3.91
N HIS A 62 2.02 -3.60 2.76
CA HIS A 62 1.98 -5.07 2.68
C HIS A 62 3.20 -5.68 1.99
N THR A 63 3.92 -4.87 1.23
CA THR A 63 5.13 -5.27 0.53
C THR A 63 6.28 -4.42 1.04
N LYS A 64 7.44 -5.04 1.24
CA LYS A 64 8.70 -4.34 1.47
C LYS A 64 9.17 -3.63 0.20
N PHE A 65 8.39 -2.64 -0.22
CA PHE A 65 8.53 -1.97 -1.51
C PHE A 65 9.93 -1.39 -1.76
N PRO A 66 10.61 -0.75 -0.78
CA PRO A 66 11.97 -0.25 -0.95
C PRO A 66 12.99 -1.37 -1.23
N GLU A 67 12.93 -2.46 -0.46
CA GLU A 67 13.80 -3.62 -0.63
C GLU A 67 13.51 -4.34 -1.95
N TYR A 68 12.22 -4.40 -2.33
CA TYR A 68 11.78 -5.01 -3.56
C TYR A 68 12.29 -4.24 -4.79
N LEU A 69 12.16 -2.91 -4.80
CA LEU A 69 12.67 -2.06 -5.89
C LEU A 69 14.20 -2.07 -5.99
N TRP A 70 14.91 -2.17 -4.87
CA TRP A 70 16.35 -2.36 -4.89
C TRP A 70 16.74 -3.67 -5.60
N LYS A 71 16.07 -4.78 -5.27
CA LYS A 71 16.33 -6.06 -5.92
C LYS A 71 15.97 -6.04 -7.41
N LEU A 72 14.86 -5.39 -7.77
CA LEU A 72 14.33 -5.43 -9.11
C LEU A 72 15.07 -4.48 -10.08
N ALA A 73 15.32 -3.25 -9.67
CA ALA A 73 15.80 -2.18 -10.54
C ALA A 73 16.97 -1.39 -9.94
N ARG A 74 17.56 -1.88 -8.84
CA ARG A 74 18.68 -1.22 -8.12
C ARG A 74 18.36 0.22 -7.70
N ILE A 75 17.08 0.53 -7.48
CA ILE A 75 16.65 1.84 -6.99
C ILE A 75 17.06 1.95 -5.52
N PRO A 76 17.85 2.97 -5.13
CA PRO A 76 18.32 3.11 -3.75
C PRO A 76 17.18 3.15 -2.73
N SER A 77 17.28 2.31 -1.69
CA SER A 77 16.29 2.25 -0.62
C SER A 77 16.03 3.59 0.08
N PRO A 78 17.01 4.50 0.30
CA PRO A 78 16.74 5.78 0.93
C PRO A 78 15.71 6.63 0.18
N ILE A 79 15.76 6.63 -1.16
CA ILE A 79 14.85 7.40 -2.02
C ILE A 79 13.43 6.83 -1.93
N THR A 80 13.31 5.50 -1.99
CA THR A 80 12.01 4.83 -1.91
C THR A 80 11.40 4.93 -0.52
N TYR A 81 12.21 4.86 0.54
CA TYR A 81 11.76 5.16 1.90
C TYR A 81 11.30 6.61 2.07
N PHE A 82 12.00 7.57 1.47
CA PHE A 82 11.56 8.97 1.48
C PHE A 82 10.20 9.13 0.80
N TYR A 83 10.01 8.53 -0.39
CA TYR A 83 8.72 8.49 -1.07
C TYR A 83 7.62 7.92 -0.17
N LEU A 84 7.86 6.76 0.45
CA LEU A 84 6.88 6.13 1.32
C LEU A 84 6.55 6.98 2.55
N LYS A 85 7.54 7.62 3.17
CA LYS A 85 7.28 8.55 4.27
C LYS A 85 6.33 9.67 3.83
N LEU A 86 6.57 10.27 2.66
CA LEU A 86 5.67 11.28 2.11
C LEU A 86 4.28 10.72 1.80
N PHE A 87 4.21 9.53 1.21
CA PHE A 87 2.96 8.86 0.86
C PHE A 87 2.08 8.64 2.09
N HIS A 88 2.65 8.05 3.14
CA HIS A 88 1.91 7.64 4.34
C HIS A 88 1.69 8.77 5.37
N ARG A 89 2.46 9.86 5.31
CA ARG A 89 2.47 10.93 6.33
C ARG A 89 1.09 11.44 6.74
N ASP A 90 0.23 11.71 5.76
CA ASP A 90 -1.06 12.37 6.00
C ASP A 90 -2.18 11.34 6.25
N SER A 91 -1.87 10.04 6.29
CA SER A 91 -2.83 8.99 6.60
C SER A 91 -3.19 8.96 8.10
N LYS A 92 -4.41 8.51 8.40
CA LYS A 92 -4.87 8.33 9.78
C LYS A 92 -4.26 7.09 10.43
N ALA A 93 -4.03 6.04 9.63
CA ALA A 93 -3.36 4.82 10.04
C ALA A 93 -2.63 4.17 8.86
N ILE A 94 -1.46 3.60 9.16
CA ILE A 94 -0.69 2.73 8.28
C ILE A 94 -0.94 1.30 8.75
N LEU A 95 -1.60 0.50 7.93
CA LEU A 95 -2.01 -0.87 8.25
C LEU A 95 -0.97 -1.85 7.75
N THR A 96 -0.45 -2.68 8.66
CA THR A 96 0.64 -3.63 8.41
C THR A 96 0.23 -5.05 8.79
N PRO A 97 0.76 -6.09 8.12
CA PRO A 97 0.29 -7.47 8.32
C PRO A 97 0.76 -8.11 9.62
N SER A 98 1.81 -7.61 10.28
CA SER A 98 2.42 -8.25 11.44
C SER A 98 3.07 -7.26 12.41
N ILE A 99 3.25 -7.71 13.66
CA ILE A 99 3.97 -6.96 14.70
C ILE A 99 5.43 -6.70 14.29
N SER A 100 6.08 -7.65 13.61
CA SER A 100 7.45 -7.48 13.14
C SER A 100 7.57 -6.34 12.12
N CYS A 101 6.62 -6.26 11.17
CA CYS A 101 6.57 -5.20 10.17
C CYS A 101 6.31 -3.84 10.83
N LYS A 102 5.38 -3.77 11.79
CA LYS A 102 5.14 -2.57 12.59
C LYS A 102 6.42 -2.05 13.24
N LYS A 103 7.12 -2.91 14.00
CA LYS A 103 8.37 -2.53 14.70
C LYS A 103 9.44 -2.04 13.74
N GLU A 104 9.57 -2.67 12.57
CA GLU A 104 10.54 -2.27 11.54
C GLU A 104 10.23 -0.88 10.97
N LEU A 105 8.97 -0.59 10.67
CA LEU A 105 8.54 0.72 10.18
C LEU A 105 8.69 1.80 11.24
N GLU A 106 8.35 1.52 12.49
CA GLU A 106 8.54 2.45 13.61
C GLU A 106 10.03 2.81 13.79
N LYS A 107 10.94 1.82 13.72
CA LYS A 107 12.39 2.06 13.73
C LYS A 107 12.87 2.93 12.57
N LYS A 108 12.19 2.88 11.42
CA LYS A 108 12.50 3.70 10.24
C LYS A 108 11.84 5.08 10.30
N GLY A 109 11.12 5.41 11.39
CA GLY A 109 10.50 6.71 11.62
C GLY A 109 9.13 6.87 10.97
N PHE A 110 8.40 5.77 10.74
CA PHE A 110 6.97 5.84 10.42
C PHE A 110 6.15 5.95 11.70
N HIS A 111 5.03 6.67 11.64
CA HIS A 111 4.14 6.89 12.78
C HIS A 111 2.72 6.40 12.46
N ARG A 112 1.90 6.18 13.49
CA ARG A 112 0.51 5.68 13.35
C ARG A 112 0.45 4.32 12.63
N VAL A 113 1.37 3.43 12.97
CA VAL A 113 1.46 2.09 12.40
C VAL A 113 0.63 1.13 13.25
N HIS A 114 -0.36 0.48 12.63
CA HIS A 114 -1.26 -0.46 13.27
C HIS A 114 -1.12 -1.83 12.61
N VAL A 115 -1.27 -2.88 13.40
CA VAL A 115 -1.30 -4.25 12.89
C VAL A 115 -2.73 -4.57 12.47
N TRP A 116 -2.91 -4.89 11.20
CA TRP A 116 -4.15 -5.40 10.62
C TRP A 116 -3.83 -6.74 9.98
N THR A 117 -4.06 -7.82 10.73
CA THR A 117 -3.71 -9.17 10.32
C THR A 117 -4.64 -9.66 9.20
N ARG A 118 -4.14 -10.60 8.40
CA ARG A 118 -4.99 -11.33 7.45
C ARG A 118 -6.00 -12.16 8.24
N GLY A 119 -7.25 -12.13 7.83
CA GLY A 119 -8.27 -13.05 8.32
C GLY A 119 -8.26 -14.34 7.49
N VAL A 120 -8.30 -15.49 8.16
CA VAL A 120 -8.66 -16.78 7.55
C VAL A 120 -9.99 -17.16 8.17
N ALA A 121 -10.97 -17.56 7.36
CA ALA A 121 -12.23 -18.05 7.88
C ALA A 121 -11.96 -19.30 8.73
N ASP A 122 -12.55 -19.38 9.93
CA ASP A 122 -12.33 -20.50 10.85
C ASP A 122 -12.64 -21.86 10.20
N THR A 123 -13.58 -21.88 9.25
CA THR A 123 -13.96 -23.06 8.47
C THR A 123 -12.84 -23.59 7.56
N LEU A 124 -11.85 -22.76 7.22
CA LEU A 124 -10.69 -23.12 6.39
C LEU A 124 -9.45 -23.47 7.24
N ILE A 125 -9.52 -23.29 8.57
CA ILE A 125 -8.43 -23.65 9.47
C ILE A 125 -8.53 -25.16 9.75
N SER A 126 -7.71 -25.95 9.05
CA SER A 126 -7.58 -27.37 9.36
C SER A 126 -7.08 -27.55 10.80
N LYS A 127 -7.82 -28.29 11.61
CA LYS A 127 -7.43 -28.65 12.99
C LYS A 127 -6.33 -29.71 13.06
N SER A 128 -5.85 -30.21 11.91
CA SER A 128 -4.72 -31.14 11.89
C SER A 128 -3.48 -30.45 12.43
N LYS A 129 -3.02 -30.92 13.60
CA LYS A 129 -1.73 -30.57 14.19
C LYS A 129 -0.65 -30.73 13.11
N VAL A 130 0.01 -29.63 12.76
CA VAL A 130 1.27 -29.69 12.00
C VAL A 130 2.26 -30.50 12.84
N PHE A 131 2.88 -31.49 12.21
CA PHE A 131 3.84 -32.42 12.78
C PHE A 131 4.96 -31.69 13.54
N LYS A 132 5.35 -32.29 14.68
CA LYS A 132 6.52 -31.90 15.50
C LYS A 132 7.79 -31.91 14.67
#